data_AF-A0A6L7KX80-F1
#
_entry.id   AF-A0A6L7KX80-F1
#
_cell.length_a   1.000
_cell.length_b   1.000
_cell.length_c   1.000
_cell.angle_alpha   90.00
_cell.angle_beta   90.00
_cell.angle_gamma   90.00
#
_symmetry.space_group_name_H-M   'P 1'
#
loop_
_entity.id
_entity.type
_entity.pdbx_description
1 polymer ?
#
loop_
_entity_poly.entity_id
_entity_poly.type
_entity_poly.pdbx_seq_one_letter_code
_entity_poly.pdbx_strand_id
1 'polypeptide(L)' 'MDRLIDASNRVLLAVAYDALLRRSELVSLQVSDLVPENNGSATLLMRRGKTDPEGEGTVLYLAPDTVSLIL' A
#
# COMPACT_ATOMS: atom_id res chain seq x y z
N MET A 1 9.43 -23.70 5.63
CA MET A 1 7.97 -23.46 5.63
C MET A 1 7.80 -21.98 5.86
N ASP A 2 7.26 -21.25 4.89
CA ASP A 2 7.12 -19.79 5.01
C ASP A 2 6.06 -19.49 6.08
N ARG A 3 6.39 -18.68 7.09
CA ARG A 3 5.43 -18.35 8.16
C ARG A 3 4.58 -17.18 7.71
N LEU A 4 3.37 -17.07 8.25
CA LEU A 4 2.47 -15.95 7.96
C LEU A 4 3.13 -14.58 8.21
N ILE A 5 4.00 -14.49 9.23
CA ILE A 5 4.74 -13.26 9.54
C ILE A 5 5.77 -12.91 8.47
N ASP A 6 6.40 -13.91 7.85
CA ASP A 6 7.43 -13.71 6.84
C ASP A 6 6.77 -13.19 5.53
N ALA A 7 5.61 -13.75 5.16
CA ALA A 7 4.78 -13.25 4.06
C ALA A 7 4.28 -11.81 4.32
N SER A 8 3.77 -11.53 5.52
CA SER A 8 3.29 -10.20 5.88
C SER A 8 4.41 -9.15 5.85
N ASN A 9 5.61 -9.49 6.31
CA ASN A 9 6.76 -8.58 6.27
C ASN A 9 7.18 -8.25 4.83
N ARG A 10 7.13 -9.24 3.93
CA ARG A 10 7.41 -9.01 2.50
C ARG A 10 6.41 -8.05 1.87
N VAL A 11 5.11 -8.25 2.12
CA VAL A 11 4.06 -7.33 1.64
C VAL A 11 4.29 -5.93 2.18
N LEU A 12 4.53 -5.80 3.49
CA LEU A 12 4.75 -4.52 4.14
C LEU A 12 5.92 -3.73 3.52
N LEU A 13 7.04 -4.41 3.26
CA LEU A 13 8.22 -3.80 2.66
C LEU A 13 7.99 -3.38 1.20
N ALA A 14 7.31 -4.21 0.40
CA ALA A 14 7.02 -3.91 -0.99
C ALA A 14 6.07 -2.70 -1.12
N VAL A 15 4.97 -2.69 -0.35
CA VAL A 15 4.04 -1.55 -0.34
C VAL A 15 4.73 -0.27 0.13
N ALA A 16 5.56 -0.34 1.18
CA ALA A 16 6.30 0.82 1.66
C ALA A 16 7.29 1.38 0.61
N TYR A 17 7.88 0.50 -0.19
CA TYR A 17 8.81 0.88 -1.25
C TYR A 17 8.12 1.64 -2.38
N ASP A 18 7.01 1.10 -2.90
CA ASP A 18 6.26 1.73 -3.98
C ASP A 18 5.56 3.03 -3.54
N ALA A 19 4.93 3.01 -2.36
CA ALA A 19 4.07 4.09 -1.91
C ALA A 19 4.82 5.21 -1.16
N LEU A 20 6.08 4.98 -0.76
CA LEU A 20 6.94 5.93 -0.02
C LEU A 20 6.29 6.55 1.22
N LEU A 21 5.42 5.77 1.88
CA LEU A 21 4.66 6.21 3.05
C LEU A 21 5.50 6.26 4.31
N ARG A 22 5.19 7.21 5.21
CA ARG A 22 5.69 7.16 6.57
C ARG A 22 5.04 6.00 7.33
N ARG A 23 5.72 5.51 8.37
CA ARG A 23 5.22 4.41 9.22
C ARG A 23 3.76 4.59 9.66
N SER A 24 3.38 5.78 10.11
CA SER A 24 2.01 6.05 10.59
C SER A 24 0.96 6.05 9.47
N GLU A 25 1.36 6.45 8.26
CA GLU A 25 0.49 6.45 7.08
C GLU A 25 0.31 5.00 6.58
N LEU A 26 1.39 4.22 6.54
CA LEU A 26 1.39 2.80 6.14
C LEU A 26 0.47 1.92 7.03
N VAL A 27 0.51 2.11 8.35
CA VAL A 27 -0.35 1.33 9.27
C VAL A 27 -1.82 1.79 9.28
N SER A 28 -2.12 2.93 8.63
CA SER A 28 -3.48 3.46 8.53
C SER A 28 -4.25 2.94 7.33
N LEU A 29 -3.56 2.27 6.40
CA LEU A 29 -4.15 1.72 5.18
C LEU A 29 -5.17 0.62 5.49
N GLN A 30 -6.22 0.57 4.69
CA GLN A 30 -7.23 -0.48 4.69
C GLN A 30 -7.22 -1.24 3.36
N VAL A 31 -7.65 -2.50 3.38
CA VAL A 31 -7.78 -3.31 2.15
C VAL A 31 -8.71 -2.62 1.13
N SER A 32 -9.74 -1.93 1.61
CA SER A 32 -10.66 -1.15 0.78
C SER A 32 -10.04 0.07 0.10
N ASP A 33 -8.84 0.47 0.49
CA ASP A 33 -8.11 1.58 -0.13
C ASP A 33 -7.39 1.15 -1.41
N LEU A 34 -7.27 -0.17 -1.63
CA LEU A 34 -6.62 -0.77 -2.79
C LEU A 34 -7.62 -0.94 -3.94
N VAL A 35 -7.27 -0.41 -5.11
CA VAL A 35 -8.03 -0.55 -6.35
C VAL A 35 -7.14 -1.23 -7.39
N PRO A 36 -7.32 -2.54 -7.64
CA PRO A 36 -6.56 -3.26 -8.65
C PRO A 36 -6.91 -2.81 -10.07
N GLU A 37 -5.91 -2.82 -10.95
CA GLU A 37 -6.02 -2.45 -12.36
C GLU A 37 -5.86 -3.69 -13.26
N ASN A 38 -6.37 -3.61 -14.50
CA ASN A 38 -6.33 -4.74 -15.45
C ASN A 38 -4.91 -5.15 -15.88
N ASN A 39 -3.91 -4.29 -15.70
CA ASN A 39 -2.51 -4.57 -16.02
C ASN A 39 -1.75 -5.24 -14.86
N GLY A 40 -2.43 -5.60 -13.76
CA GLY A 40 -1.84 -6.19 -12.57
C GLY A 40 -1.27 -5.19 -11.58
N SER A 41 -1.20 -3.90 -11.93
CA SER A 41 -0.89 -2.84 -10.97
C SER A 41 -2.10 -2.52 -10.08
N ALA A 42 -1.93 -1.63 -9.12
CA ALA A 42 -3.04 -1.11 -8.34
C ALA A 42 -2.81 0.36 -8.00
N THR A 43 -3.90 1.06 -7.70
CA THR A 43 -3.83 2.33 -6.98
C THR A 43 -4.20 2.12 -5.52
N LEU A 44 -3.63 2.95 -4.65
CA LEU A 44 -3.84 2.91 -3.21
C LEU A 44 -4.21 4.31 -2.72
N LEU A 45 -5.33 4.42 -1.99
CA LEU A 45 -5.75 5.69 -1.38
C LEU A 45 -5.16 5.87 0.02
N MET A 46 -4.15 6.72 0.16
CA MET A 46 -3.76 7.26 1.47
C MET A 46 -4.75 8.35 1.87
N ARG A 47 -5.71 8.02 2.74
CA ARG A 47 -6.80 8.94 3.15
C ARG A 47 -6.33 10.22 3.85
N ARG A 48 -5.18 10.18 4.53
CA ARG A 48 -4.62 11.33 5.24
C ARG A 48 -3.11 11.23 5.31
N GLY A 49 -2.43 12.22 4.73
CA GLY A 49 -0.98 12.40 4.87
C GLY A 49 -0.61 13.35 6.00
N LYS A 50 0.62 13.28 6.52
CA LYS A 50 1.12 14.27 7.50
C LYS A 50 1.05 15.71 6.97
N THR A 51 1.26 15.89 5.66
CA THR A 51 1.30 17.19 4.98
C THR A 51 -0.05 17.56 4.35
N ASP A 52 -1.10 16.80 4.67
CA ASP A 52 -2.46 16.99 4.18
C ASP A 52 -3.36 17.42 5.35
N PRO A 53 -3.32 18.72 5.72
CA PRO A 53 -4.12 19.25 6.82
C PRO A 53 -5.63 19.22 6.51
N GLU A 54 -6.01 19.36 5.24
CA GLU A 54 -7.40 19.39 4.77
C GLU A 54 -8.01 17.98 4.61
N GLY A 55 -7.18 16.94 4.47
CA GLY A 55 -7.64 15.55 4.40
C GLY A 55 -8.14 15.14 3.02
N GLU A 56 -7.60 15.74 1.96
CA GLU A 56 -7.93 15.41 0.56
C GLU A 56 -7.47 13.99 0.18
N GLY A 57 -6.49 13.46 0.91
CA GLY A 57 -5.86 12.19 0.64
C GLY A 57 -4.91 12.23 -0.55
N THR A 58 -4.31 11.08 -0.87
CA THR A 58 -3.38 10.94 -1.99
C THR A 58 -3.54 9.56 -2.61
N VAL A 59 -3.67 9.52 -3.93
CA VAL A 59 -3.66 8.27 -4.70
C VAL A 59 -2.22 7.93 -5.04
N LEU A 60 -1.80 6.72 -4.69
CA LEU A 60 -0.44 6.20 -4.86
C LEU A 60 -0.47 5.01 -5.81
N TYR A 61 0.62 4.80 -6.54
CA TYR A 61 0.76 3.68 -7.46
C TYR A 61 1.44 2.49 -6.76
N LEU A 62 0.98 1.27 -7.05
CA LEU A 62 1.64 0.02 -6.68
C LEU A 62 1.98 -0.77 -7.94
N ALA A 63 3.22 -1.24 -8.03
CA ALA A 63 3.69 -2.03 -9.16
C ALA A 63 3.12 -3.45 -9.15
N PRO A 64 3.02 -4.13 -10.32
CA PRO A 64 2.43 -5.45 -10.40
C PRO A 64 3.09 -6.52 -9.53
N ASP A 65 4.40 -6.44 -9.32
CA ASP A 65 5.13 -7.33 -8.42
C ASP A 65 4.72 -7.13 -6.96
N THR A 66 4.56 -5.89 -6.50
CA THR A 66 3.99 -5.59 -5.17
C THR A 66 2.56 -6.11 -5.03
N VAL A 67 1.70 -5.90 -6.04
CA VAL A 67 0.31 -6.34 -6.00
C VAL A 67 0.20 -7.87 -5.95
N SER A 68 1.08 -8.59 -6.63
CA SER A 68 1.14 -10.06 -6.59
C SER A 68 1.48 -10.65 -5.21
N LEU A 69 1.97 -9.81 -4.28
CA LEU A 69 2.19 -10.22 -2.89
C LEU A 69 0.93 -10.07 -2.04
N ILE A 70 -0.02 -9.25 -2.47
CA ILE A 70 -1.24 -8.90 -1.73
C ILE A 70 -2.40 -9.83 -2.12
N LEU A 71 -2.57 -10.10 -3.43
CA LEU A 71 -3.68 -10.85 -4.04
C LEU A 71 -3.23 -12.21 -4.58
#